data_AF-A0A2D9CBV3-F1
#
_entry.id   AF-A0A2D9CBV3-F1
#
_cell.length_a   1.000
_cell.length_b   1.000
_cell.length_c   1.000
_cell.angle_alpha   90.00
_cell.angle_beta   90.00
_cell.angle_gamma   90.00
#
_symmetry.space_group_name_H-M   'P 1'
#
loop_
_entity.id
_entity.type
_entity.pdbx_description
1 polymer ?
#
loop_
_entity_poly.entity_id
_entity_poly.type
_entity_poly.pdbx_seq_one_letter_code
_entity_poly.pdbx_strand_id
1 'polypeptide(L)'
;MPMEMAMAKSYQDIKIADEQSLTNPQEYLADIPARLVSGVLGLMGFVTACVVGLLAGNPGVVVLSRALLAMLICVFVGRLLGIIGEMCVREYVERYKSERPRPNKPQQLVDLDRANHEHQEVVDRFKKAA
;
A
#
# COMPACT_ATOMS: atom_id res chain seq x y z
N MET A 1 10.03 44.95 -18.27
CA MET A 1 10.58 43.59 -18.08
C MET A 1 9.55 42.72 -17.38
N PRO A 2 8.82 41.84 -18.10
CA PRO A 2 7.86 40.91 -17.50
C PRO A 2 8.17 39.45 -17.90
N MET A 3 9.22 38.84 -17.32
CA MET A 3 9.53 37.41 -17.51
C MET A 3 9.39 36.55 -16.24
N GLU A 4 9.23 37.15 -15.05
CA GLU A 4 9.15 36.36 -13.80
C GLU A 4 7.78 35.74 -13.51
N MET A 5 6.70 36.18 -14.15
CA MET A 5 5.35 35.67 -13.84
C MET A 5 4.93 34.39 -14.58
N ALA A 6 5.75 33.87 -15.51
CA ALA A 6 5.39 32.69 -16.30
C ALA A 6 5.78 31.34 -15.66
N MET A 7 6.59 31.33 -14.59
CA MET A 7 7.15 30.07 -14.06
C MET A 7 6.35 29.43 -12.92
N ALA A 8 5.35 30.12 -12.35
CA ALA A 8 4.59 29.62 -11.20
C ALA A 8 3.45 28.64 -11.53
N LYS A 9 3.17 28.37 -12.81
CA LYS A 9 2.05 27.49 -13.22
C LYS A 9 2.43 26.02 -13.44
N SER A 10 3.71 25.66 -13.41
CA SER A 10 4.18 24.33 -13.85
C SER A 10 4.23 23.24 -12.74
N TYR A 11 3.59 23.48 -11.59
CA TYR A 11 3.53 22.48 -10.50
C TYR A 11 2.11 22.02 -10.15
N GLN A 12 1.05 22.64 -10.69
CA GLN A 12 -0.33 22.25 -10.40
C GLN A 12 -0.84 21.07 -11.24
N ASP A 13 -0.14 20.70 -12.32
CA ASP A 13 -0.53 19.59 -13.19
C ASP A 13 0.15 18.25 -12.86
N ILE A 14 0.98 18.21 -11.80
CA ILE A 14 1.32 16.93 -11.18
C ILE A 14 0.09 16.49 -10.39
N LYS A 15 -0.89 15.93 -11.09
CA LYS A 15 -1.92 15.06 -10.52
C LYS A 15 -1.18 13.89 -9.88
N ILE A 16 -0.78 14.06 -8.62
CA ILE A 16 -0.47 12.96 -7.74
C ILE A 16 -1.71 12.08 -7.77
N ALA A 17 -1.58 10.88 -8.35
CA ALA A 17 -2.65 9.92 -8.38
C ALA A 17 -3.18 9.73 -6.95
N ASP A 18 -4.51 9.71 -6.82
CA ASP A 18 -5.27 9.32 -5.64
C ASP A 18 -5.33 10.27 -4.43
N GLU A 19 -5.81 11.50 -4.64
CA GLU A 19 -6.39 12.31 -3.54
C GLU A 19 -7.62 11.59 -2.90
N GLN A 20 -8.23 10.66 -3.64
CA GLN A 20 -9.34 9.82 -3.17
C GLN A 20 -8.91 8.76 -2.13
N SER A 21 -7.63 8.38 -2.06
CA SER A 21 -7.12 7.39 -1.08
C SER A 21 -6.93 7.94 0.35
N LEU A 22 -6.99 9.26 0.53
CA LEU A 22 -6.82 9.90 1.84
C LEU A 22 -8.04 9.81 2.76
N THR A 23 -9.19 9.33 2.25
CA THR A 23 -10.42 9.22 3.06
C THR A 23 -10.46 7.98 3.97
N ASN A 24 -9.66 6.95 3.69
CA ASN A 24 -9.52 5.76 4.57
C ASN A 24 -8.08 5.23 4.56
N PRO A 25 -7.19 5.69 5.46
CA PRO A 25 -5.81 5.20 5.53
C PRO A 25 -5.69 3.68 5.77
N GLN A 26 -6.73 3.03 6.29
CA GLN A 26 -6.75 1.57 6.44
C GLN A 26 -6.93 0.82 5.12
N GLU A 27 -7.67 1.40 4.16
CA GLU A 27 -7.89 0.82 2.84
C GLU A 27 -6.59 0.87 2.02
N TYR A 28 -5.83 1.96 2.15
CA TYR A 28 -4.49 2.06 1.55
C TYR A 28 -3.54 0.97 2.05
N LEU A 29 -3.52 0.70 3.36
CA LEU A 29 -2.66 -0.33 3.93
C LEU A 29 -3.02 -1.75 3.45
N ALA A 30 -4.28 -2.01 3.13
CA ALA A 30 -4.74 -3.29 2.60
C ALA A 30 -4.26 -3.52 1.15
N ASP A 31 -4.15 -2.46 0.36
CA ASP A 31 -3.74 -2.55 -1.06
C ASP A 31 -2.23 -2.64 -1.30
N ILE A 32 -1.41 -2.21 -0.33
CA ILE A 32 0.07 -2.19 -0.44
C ILE A 32 0.64 -3.57 -0.82
N PRO A 33 0.28 -4.68 -0.14
CA PRO A 33 0.86 -5.99 -0.42
C PRO A 33 0.54 -6.47 -1.84
N ALA A 34 -0.70 -6.31 -2.29
CA ALA A 34 -1.11 -6.74 -3.63
C ALA A 34 -0.39 -5.96 -4.72
N ARG A 35 -0.25 -4.63 -4.56
CA ARG A 35 0.52 -3.78 -5.48
C ARG A 35 1.99 -4.19 -5.52
N LEU A 36 2.61 -4.40 -4.36
CA LEU A 36 4.02 -4.77 -4.25
C LEU A 36 4.31 -6.14 -4.88
N VAL A 37 3.50 -7.15 -4.56
CA VAL A 37 3.65 -8.51 -5.12
C VAL A 37 3.48 -8.51 -6.63
N SER A 38 2.48 -7.79 -7.15
CA SER A 38 2.25 -7.70 -8.60
C SER A 38 3.40 -7.04 -9.36
N GLY A 39 4.00 -5.99 -8.77
CA GLY A 39 5.14 -5.31 -9.37
C GLY A 39 6.39 -6.18 -9.42
N VAL A 40 6.72 -6.85 -8.31
CA VAL A 40 7.89 -7.74 -8.22
C VAL A 40 7.75 -8.93 -9.17
N LEU A 41 6.58 -9.58 -9.20
CA LEU A 41 6.33 -10.70 -10.12
C LEU A 41 6.38 -10.28 -11.58
N GLY A 42 5.81 -9.12 -11.93
CA GLY A 42 5.88 -8.56 -13.28
C GLY A 42 7.32 -8.34 -13.75
N LEU A 43 8.14 -7.69 -12.92
CA LEU A 43 9.54 -7.43 -13.22
C LEU A 43 10.36 -8.72 -13.33
N MET A 44 10.16 -9.67 -12.44
CA MET A 44 10.84 -10.97 -12.51
C MET A 44 10.48 -11.72 -13.79
N GLY A 45 9.19 -11.78 -14.16
CA GLY A 45 8.75 -12.40 -15.42
C GLY A 45 9.36 -11.75 -16.65
N PHE A 46 9.44 -10.41 -16.67
CA PHE A 46 10.10 -9.65 -17.73
C PHE A 46 11.58 -10.03 -17.87
N VAL A 47 12.32 -10.00 -16.76
CA VAL A 47 13.76 -10.30 -16.74
C VAL A 47 14.01 -11.73 -17.18
N THR A 48 13.25 -12.70 -16.68
CA THR A 48 13.37 -14.11 -17.08
C THR A 48 13.10 -14.29 -18.58
N ALA A 49 12.05 -13.66 -19.13
CA ALA A 49 11.73 -13.75 -20.54
C ALA A 49 12.83 -13.12 -21.43
N CYS A 50 13.41 -12.00 -21.00
CA CYS A 50 14.55 -11.37 -21.68
C CYS A 50 15.78 -12.29 -21.72
N VAL A 51 16.15 -12.88 -20.57
CA VAL A 51 17.32 -13.77 -20.47
C VAL A 51 17.12 -15.02 -21.34
N VAL A 52 15.98 -15.69 -21.21
CA VAL A 52 15.68 -16.90 -22.00
C VAL A 52 15.60 -16.59 -23.49
N GLY A 53 14.97 -15.47 -23.86
CA GLY A 53 14.83 -15.06 -25.26
C GLY A 53 16.17 -14.77 -25.94
N LEU A 54 17.10 -14.13 -25.22
CA LEU A 54 18.46 -13.85 -25.69
C LEU A 54 19.31 -15.12 -25.79
N LEU A 55 19.24 -16.01 -24.79
CA LEU A 55 19.97 -17.30 -24.82
C LEU A 55 19.54 -18.20 -25.97
N ALA A 56 18.29 -18.08 -26.42
CA ALA A 56 17.76 -18.80 -27.57
C ALA A 56 18.17 -18.19 -28.92
N GLY A 57 18.96 -17.10 -28.95
CA GLY A 57 19.44 -16.47 -30.18
C GLY A 57 18.36 -15.75 -30.98
N ASN A 58 17.22 -15.40 -30.36
CA ASN A 58 16.15 -14.69 -31.04
C ASN A 58 16.53 -13.21 -31.29
N PRO A 59 15.99 -12.59 -32.35
CA PRO A 59 16.19 -11.16 -32.57
C PRO A 59 15.59 -10.34 -31.42
N GLY A 60 16.29 -9.27 -31.02
CA GLY A 60 15.94 -8.47 -29.83
C GLY A 60 14.51 -7.92 -29.84
N VAL A 61 13.98 -7.57 -31.01
CA VAL A 61 12.59 -7.08 -31.17
C VAL A 61 11.56 -8.16 -30.78
N VAL A 62 11.82 -9.43 -31.12
CA VAL A 62 10.95 -10.55 -30.75
C VAL A 62 11.06 -10.86 -29.26
N VAL A 63 12.27 -10.75 -28.69
CA VAL A 63 12.47 -10.94 -27.25
C VAL A 63 11.72 -9.87 -26.46
N LEU A 64 11.85 -8.60 -26.85
CA LEU A 64 11.24 -7.48 -26.12
C LEU A 64 9.71 -7.57 -26.14
N SER A 65 9.10 -7.86 -27.29
CA SER A 65 7.64 -8.00 -27.39
C SER A 65 7.10 -9.15 -26.54
N ARG A 66 7.79 -10.30 -26.53
CA ARG A 66 7.42 -11.45 -25.67
C ARG A 66 7.63 -11.15 -24.18
N ALA A 67 8.70 -10.45 -23.82
CA ALA A 67 8.98 -10.08 -22.45
C ALA A 67 7.93 -9.09 -21.90
N LEU A 68 7.50 -8.12 -22.71
CA LEU A 68 6.40 -7.21 -22.35
C LEU A 68 5.08 -7.97 -22.14
N LEU A 69 4.76 -8.94 -23.01
CA LEU A 69 3.57 -9.76 -22.85
C LEU A 69 3.64 -10.63 -21.57
N ALA A 70 4.80 -11.24 -21.31
CA ALA A 70 5.04 -12.01 -20.08
C ALA A 70 4.91 -11.14 -18.83
N MET A 71 5.46 -9.93 -18.84
CA MET A 71 5.30 -8.95 -17.75
C MET A 71 3.82 -8.68 -17.47
N LEU A 72 3.04 -8.43 -18.51
CA LEU A 72 1.61 -8.12 -18.40
C LEU A 72 0.84 -9.29 -17.76
N ILE A 73 1.11 -10.52 -18.21
CA ILE A 73 0.52 -11.74 -17.63
C ILE A 73 0.95 -11.92 -16.17
N CYS A 74 2.23 -11.76 -15.86
CA CYS A 74 2.75 -11.90 -14.49
C CYS A 74 2.19 -10.84 -13.54
N VAL A 75 1.95 -9.61 -14.00
CA VAL A 75 1.28 -8.56 -13.19
C VAL A 75 -0.16 -8.97 -12.88
N PHE A 76 -0.91 -9.48 -13.87
CA PHE A 76 -2.27 -9.97 -13.64
C PHE A 76 -2.31 -11.12 -12.63
N VAL A 77 -1.43 -12.11 -12.80
CA VAL A 77 -1.32 -13.24 -11.87
C VAL A 77 -0.92 -12.77 -10.47
N GLY A 78 0.06 -11.87 -10.37
CA GLY A 78 0.50 -11.31 -9.10
C GLY A 78 -0.59 -10.52 -8.38
N ARG A 79 -1.46 -9.81 -9.10
CA ARG A 79 -2.64 -9.17 -8.51
C ARG A 79 -3.65 -10.18 -7.97
N LEU A 80 -3.96 -11.24 -8.73
CA LEU A 80 -4.86 -12.29 -8.26
C LEU A 80 -4.32 -12.97 -7.01
N LEU A 81 -3.02 -13.28 -6.99
CA LEU A 81 -2.35 -13.85 -5.81
C LEU A 81 -2.37 -12.89 -4.62
N GLY A 82 -2.20 -11.58 -4.85
CA GLY A 82 -2.31 -10.56 -3.81
C GLY A 82 -3.69 -10.55 -3.15
N ILE A 83 -4.77 -10.55 -3.96
CA ILE A 83 -6.16 -10.58 -3.48
C ILE A 83 -6.43 -11.86 -2.69
N ILE A 84 -6.03 -13.01 -3.21
CA ILE A 84 -6.21 -14.30 -2.52
C ILE A 84 -5.43 -14.30 -1.20
N GLY A 85 -4.20 -13.77 -1.20
CA GLY A 85 -3.37 -13.64 -0.01
C GLY A 85 -4.05 -12.79 1.07
N GLU A 86 -4.63 -11.65 0.69
CA GLU A 86 -5.38 -10.79 1.59
C GLU A 86 -6.59 -11.54 2.19
N MET A 87 -7.37 -12.24 1.37
CA MET A 87 -8.51 -13.03 1.83
C MET A 87 -8.08 -14.11 2.85
N CYS A 88 -7.01 -14.85 2.55
CA CYS A 88 -6.48 -15.87 3.46
C CYS A 88 -6.01 -15.28 4.79
N VAL A 89 -5.31 -14.14 4.76
CA VAL A 89 -4.85 -13.46 5.99
C VAL A 89 -6.04 -12.95 6.80
N ARG A 90 -7.04 -12.36 6.14
CA ARG A 90 -8.26 -11.86 6.78
C ARG A 90 -9.01 -12.99 7.48
N GLU A 91 -9.19 -14.11 6.79
CA GLU A 91 -9.86 -15.29 7.34
C GLU A 91 -9.07 -15.90 8.51
N TYR A 92 -7.73 -15.99 8.39
CA TYR A 92 -6.88 -16.46 9.48
C TYR A 92 -6.98 -15.56 10.71
N VAL A 93 -6.95 -14.24 10.53
CA VAL A 93 -7.07 -13.26 11.64
C VAL A 93 -8.45 -13.34 12.29
N GLU A 94 -9.51 -13.54 11.51
CA GLU A 94 -10.87 -13.69 12.02
C GLU A 94 -11.03 -14.99 12.82
N ARG A 95 -10.54 -16.11 12.29
CA ARG A 95 -10.51 -17.40 13.02
C ARG A 95 -9.70 -17.29 14.31
N TYR A 96 -8.51 -16.70 14.25
CA TYR A 96 -7.65 -16.52 15.42
C TYR A 96 -8.32 -15.67 16.50
N LYS A 97 -9.04 -14.61 16.12
CA LYS A 97 -9.82 -13.78 17.07
C LYS A 97 -10.97 -14.55 17.71
N SER A 98 -11.60 -15.46 16.97
CA SER A 98 -12.71 -16.27 17.48
C SER A 98 -12.23 -17.35 18.46
N GLU A 99 -11.07 -17.96 18.19
CA GLU A 99 -10.50 -19.03 19.02
C GLU A 99 -9.78 -18.50 20.26
N ARG A 100 -9.21 -17.29 20.16
CA ARG A 100 -8.52 -16.61 21.26
C ARG A 100 -9.17 -15.26 21.50
N PRO A 101 -10.38 -15.22 22.11
CA PRO A 101 -10.97 -13.97 22.55
C PRO A 101 -9.92 -13.24 23.38
N ARG A 102 -9.64 -11.99 23.02
CA ARG A 102 -8.58 -11.21 23.67
C ARG A 102 -8.77 -11.33 25.18
N PRO A 103 -7.71 -11.66 25.96
CA PRO A 103 -7.77 -11.50 27.40
C PRO A 103 -8.31 -10.09 27.64
N ASN A 104 -9.34 -9.95 28.48
CA ASN A 104 -9.83 -8.63 28.87
C ASN A 104 -8.60 -7.75 29.15
N LYS A 105 -8.58 -6.53 28.58
CA LYS A 105 -7.51 -5.57 28.87
C LYS A 105 -7.24 -5.67 30.37
N PRO A 106 -6.00 -5.97 30.82
CA PRO A 106 -5.74 -6.07 32.24
C PRO A 106 -6.25 -4.78 32.87
N GLN A 107 -7.01 -4.88 33.97
CA GLN A 107 -7.76 -3.76 34.55
C GLN A 107 -6.90 -2.48 34.66
N GLN A 108 -5.61 -2.69 34.98
CA GLN A 108 -4.56 -1.67 35.03
C GLN A 108 -4.46 -0.77 33.78
N LEU A 109 -4.64 -1.33 32.57
CA LEU A 109 -4.58 -0.56 31.33
C LEU A 109 -5.86 0.25 31.10
N VAL A 110 -7.01 -0.24 31.57
CA VAL A 110 -8.27 0.50 31.54
C VAL A 110 -8.20 1.68 32.52
N ASP A 111 -7.64 1.44 33.71
CA ASP A 111 -7.45 2.48 34.72
C ASP A 111 -6.44 3.55 34.25
N LEU A 112 -5.36 3.13 33.56
CA LEU A 112 -4.39 4.04 32.97
C LEU A 112 -4.98 4.89 31.82
N ASP A 113 -5.76 4.27 30.93
CA ASP A 113 -6.47 4.99 29.85
C ASP A 113 -7.42 6.06 30.44
N ARG A 114 -8.13 5.71 31.53
CA ARG A 114 -9.01 6.65 32.23
C ARG A 114 -8.24 7.80 32.89
N ALA A 115 -7.14 7.50 33.57
CA ALA A 115 -6.29 8.53 34.18
C ALA A 115 -5.68 9.49 33.12
N ASN A 116 -5.29 8.98 31.96
CA ASN A 116 -4.80 9.81 30.85
C ASN A 116 -5.90 10.73 30.29
N HIS A 117 -7.12 10.22 30.14
CA HIS A 117 -8.26 11.04 29.71
C HIS A 117 -8.58 12.16 30.71
N GLU A 118 -8.59 11.85 32.01
CA GLU A 118 -8.78 12.86 33.06
C GLU A 118 -7.68 13.92 33.05
N HIS A 119 -6.41 13.52 32.87
CA HIS A 119 -5.30 14.46 32.76
C HIS A 119 -5.43 15.38 31.55
N GLN A 120 -5.88 14.85 30.41
CA GLN A 120 -6.03 15.61 29.18
C GLN A 120 -7.13 16.68 29.29
N GLU A 121 -8.26 16.35 29.95
CA GLU A 121 -9.31 17.34 30.25
C GLU A 121 -8.81 18.48 31.15
N VAL A 122 -7.96 18.16 32.13
CA VAL A 122 -7.36 19.16 33.02
C VAL A 122 -6.43 20.09 32.24
N VAL A 123 -5.57 19.54 31.39
CA VAL A 123 -4.68 20.33 30.52
C VAL A 123 -5.49 21.26 29.60
N ASP A 124 -6.58 20.77 29.02
CA ASP A 124 -7.44 21.57 28.15
C ASP A 124 -8.18 22.67 28.90
N ARG A 125 -8.56 22.45 30.17
CA ARG A 125 -9.11 23.50 31.04
C ARG A 125 -8.07 24.58 31.33
N PHE A 126 -6.84 24.21 31.66
CA PHE A 126 -5.77 25.19 31.90
C PHE A 126 -5.44 26.01 30.64
N LYS A 127 -5.39 25.36 29.47
CA LYS A 127 -5.18 26.07 28.19
C LYS A 127 -6.29 27.06 27.85
N LYS A 128 -7.53 26.80 28.27
CA LYS A 128 -8.67 27.71 28.03
C LYS A 128 -8.73 28.87 29.02
N ALA A 129 -8.04 28.76 30.16
CA ALA A 129 -8.02 29.78 31.21
C ALA A 129 -6.84 30.75 31.11
N ALA A 130 -5.84 30.43 30.27
CA ALA A 130 -4.69 31.27 29.96
C ALA A 130 -4.93 32.10 28.69
#